data_AF-A0A967BQT5-F1
#
_entry.id   AF-A0A967BQT5-F1
#
_cell.length_a   1.000
_cell.length_b   1.000
_cell.length_c   1.000
_cell.angle_alpha   90.00
_cell.angle_beta   90.00
_cell.angle_gamma   90.00
#
_symmetry.space_group_name_H-M   'P 1'
#
loop_
_entity.id
_entity.type
_entity.pdbx_description
1 polymer ?
#
loop_
_entity_poly.entity_id
_entity_poly.type
_entity_poly.pdbx_seq_one_letter_code
_entity_poly.pdbx_strand_id
1 'polypeptide(L)' 'MKLIKIIVGVLVVSAFVIGQTSVVNSSHNLSTSGDADQASDTQTRVCVFCHTPHNGSVDVLWNRTNPLASDFTVRS' A
#
# COMPACT_ATOMS: atom_id res chain seq x y z
N MET A 1 22.08 -0.64 37.94
CA MET A 1 22.79 -0.94 36.67
C MET A 1 22.26 -2.17 35.93
N LYS A 2 21.91 -3.27 36.61
CA LYS A 2 21.37 -4.50 35.96
C LYS A 2 20.05 -4.25 35.21
N LEU A 3 19.13 -3.50 35.85
CA LEU A 3 17.84 -3.10 35.27
C LEU A 3 18.01 -2.19 34.03
N ILE A 4 18.94 -1.24 34.06
CA ILE A 4 19.22 -0.34 32.93
C ILE A 4 19.69 -1.15 31.71
N LYS A 5 20.58 -2.14 31.91
CA LYS A 5 21.05 -3.00 30.82
C LYS A 5 19.93 -3.87 30.23
N ILE A 6 19.00 -4.35 31.06
CA ILE A 6 17.82 -5.10 30.61
C ILE A 6 16.89 -4.19 29.81
N ILE A 7 16.61 -2.98 30.29
CA ILE A 7 15.76 -2.00 29.59
C ILE A 7 16.37 -1.63 28.24
N VAL A 8 17.67 -1.32 28.20
CA VAL A 8 18.38 -1.01 26.95
C VAL A 8 18.38 -2.21 26.00
N GLY A 9 18.60 -3.42 26.51
CA GLY A 9 18.54 -4.65 25.70
C GLY A 9 17.15 -4.87 25.09
N VAL A 10 16.07 -4.70 25.87
CA VAL A 10 14.68 -4.82 25.40
C VAL A 10 14.36 -3.77 24.34
N LEU A 11 14.80 -2.52 24.55
CA LEU A 11 14.56 -1.42 23.61
C LEU A 11 15.23 -1.68 22.25
N VAL A 12 16.48 -2.16 22.25
CA VAL A 12 17.22 -2.48 21.01
C VAL A 12 16.56 -3.63 20.23
N VAL A 13 16.05 -4.65 20.92
CA VAL A 13 15.38 -5.78 20.25
C VAL A 13 14.04 -5.37 19.61
N SER A 14 13.31 -4.43 20.23
CA SER A 14 12.03 -3.95 19.69
C SER A 14 12.16 -3.21 18.34
N ALA A 15 13.29 -2.55 18.09
CA ALA A 15 13.52 -1.80 16.86
C ALA A 15 13.65 -2.68 15.60
N PHE A 16 14.11 -3.93 15.75
CA PHE A 16 14.30 -4.86 14.63
C PHE A 16 12.98 -5.51 14.14
N VAL A 17 11.91 -5.44 14.91
CA VAL A 17 10.61 -6.07 14.58
C VAL A 17 9.76 -5.22 13.62
N ILE A 18 10.13 -3.95 13.39
CA ILE A 18 9.35 -2.98 12.58
C ILE A 18 9.56 -3.20 11.05
N GLY A 19 10.29 -4.25 10.65
CA GLY A 19 10.77 -4.46 9.28
C GLY A 19 9.85 -5.19 8.30
N GLN A 20 8.52 -5.08 8.40
CA GLN A 20 7.62 -5.56 7.33
C GLN A 20 6.63 -4.46 6.93
N THR A 21 6.99 -3.71 5.88
CA THR A 21 6.16 -2.66 5.30
C THR A 21 5.03 -3.28 4.47
N SER A 22 4.02 -3.82 5.16
CA SER A 22 2.76 -4.16 4.50
C SER A 22 2.26 -2.94 3.74
N VAL A 23 1.87 -3.12 2.48
CA VAL A 23 1.30 -2.03 1.66
C VAL A 23 0.07 -1.42 2.34
N VAL A 24 -0.67 -2.23 3.11
CA VAL A 24 -1.83 -1.80 3.91
C VAL A 24 -1.47 -0.70 4.92
N ASN A 25 -0.27 -0.74 5.50
CA ASN A 25 0.19 0.20 6.53
C ASN A 25 1.22 1.19 5.97
N SER A 26 1.06 1.56 4.70
CA SER A 26 1.98 2.46 4.00
C SER A 26 1.22 3.57 3.29
N SER A 27 1.93 4.63 2.88
CA SER A 27 1.36 5.71 2.06
C SER A 27 0.79 5.24 0.71
N HIS A 28 1.06 4.01 0.29
CA HIS A 28 0.48 3.41 -0.92
C HIS A 28 -0.88 2.73 -0.69
N ASN A 29 -1.40 2.77 0.53
CA ASN A 29 -2.76 2.34 0.77
C ASN A 29 -3.74 3.41 0.27
N LEU A 30 -4.18 3.27 -0.98
CA LEU A 30 -5.21 4.13 -1.58
C LEU A 30 -6.63 3.60 -1.38
N SER A 31 -6.81 2.55 -0.56
CA SER A 31 -8.15 2.05 -0.23
C SER A 31 -8.84 2.93 0.82
N THR A 32 -10.11 2.68 1.08
CA THR A 32 -10.90 3.37 2.12
C THR A 32 -10.30 3.26 3.53
N SER A 33 -9.37 2.33 3.75
CA SER A 33 -8.71 2.13 5.05
C SER A 33 -7.33 2.77 5.15
N GLY A 34 -6.87 3.48 4.10
CA GLY A 34 -5.56 4.10 4.05
C GLY A 34 -5.62 5.59 4.32
N ASP A 35 -4.51 6.12 4.84
CA ASP A 35 -4.37 7.55 5.18
C ASP A 35 -3.71 8.36 4.05
N ALA A 36 -3.73 7.86 2.81
CA ALA A 36 -3.15 8.55 1.67
C ALA A 36 -4.02 9.75 1.26
N ASP A 37 -3.38 10.88 0.90
CA ASP A 37 -4.07 12.11 0.49
C ASP A 37 -5.10 11.90 -0.63
N GLN A 38 -4.82 10.96 -1.55
CA GLN A 38 -5.70 10.60 -2.67
C GLN A 38 -6.27 9.17 -2.53
N ALA A 39 -6.70 8.80 -1.31
CA ALA A 39 -7.39 7.54 -1.08
C ALA A 39 -8.78 7.50 -1.76
N SER A 40 -9.26 6.30 -2.05
CA SER A 40 -10.58 6.07 -2.61
C SER A 40 -11.66 6.07 -1.53
N ASP A 41 -12.76 6.77 -1.80
CA ASP A 41 -13.94 6.76 -0.93
C ASP A 41 -14.77 5.47 -1.02
N THR A 42 -14.52 4.61 -2.01
CA THR A 42 -15.39 3.45 -2.31
C THR A 42 -14.65 2.11 -2.39
N GLN A 43 -13.34 2.12 -2.65
CA GLN A 43 -12.60 0.88 -2.85
C GLN A 43 -11.91 0.41 -1.58
N THR A 44 -12.36 -0.72 -1.03
CA THR A 44 -11.84 -1.31 0.21
C THR A 44 -10.61 -2.19 0.02
N ARG A 45 -10.28 -2.54 -1.23
CA ARG A 45 -9.20 -3.47 -1.55
C ARG A 45 -7.95 -2.70 -1.95
N VAL A 46 -6.89 -2.76 -1.14
CA VAL A 46 -5.61 -2.12 -1.48
C VAL A 46 -4.94 -2.69 -2.73
N CYS A 47 -5.20 -3.97 -3.05
CA CYS A 47 -4.54 -4.64 -4.16
C CYS A 47 -4.94 -4.10 -5.54
N VAL A 48 -6.14 -3.55 -5.72
CA VAL A 48 -6.63 -3.11 -7.05
C VAL A 48 -5.91 -1.87 -7.58
N PHE A 49 -5.22 -1.14 -6.69
CA PHE A 49 -4.40 0.01 -7.05
C PHE A 49 -3.05 -0.40 -7.66
N CYS A 50 -2.60 -1.64 -7.39
CA CYS A 50 -1.35 -2.18 -7.90
C CYS A 50 -1.56 -3.31 -8.94
N HIS A 51 -2.67 -4.04 -8.84
CA HIS A 51 -3.01 -5.16 -9.71
C HIS A 51 -4.35 -4.95 -10.40
N THR A 52 -4.38 -5.17 -11.71
CA THR A 52 -5.62 -5.16 -12.50
C THR A 52 -6.35 -6.49 -12.34
N PRO A 53 -7.60 -6.54 -11.86
CA PRO A 53 -8.38 -7.77 -11.82
C PRO A 53 -8.77 -8.23 -13.23
N HIS A 54 -9.14 -9.50 -13.39
CA HIS A 54 -9.68 -9.98 -14.67
C HIS A 54 -10.93 -9.16 -15.04
N ASN A 55 -10.94 -8.64 -16.27
CA ASN A 55 -11.96 -7.70 -16.78
C ASN A 55 -12.05 -6.35 -16.05
N GLY A 56 -11.05 -6.00 -15.23
CA GLY A 56 -10.94 -4.66 -14.66
C GLY A 56 -10.44 -3.63 -15.67
N SER A 57 -10.85 -2.37 -15.53
CA SER A 57 -10.21 -1.27 -16.26
C SER A 57 -8.77 -1.09 -15.78
N VAL A 58 -7.87 -0.74 -16.70
CA VAL A 58 -6.46 -0.41 -16.42
C VAL A 58 -6.26 1.05 -16.00
N ASP A 59 -7.31 1.88 -16.06
CA ASP A 59 -7.23 3.32 -15.77
C ASP A 59 -7.10 3.64 -14.27
N VAL A 60 -7.22 2.63 -13.41
CA VAL A 60 -7.28 2.79 -11.94
C VAL A 60 -5.92 2.62 -11.23
N LEU A 61 -4.81 2.44 -11.97
CA LEU A 61 -3.49 2.20 -11.38
C LEU A 61 -2.73 3.51 -11.15
N TRP A 62 -2.33 3.76 -9.90
CA TRP A 62 -1.77 5.04 -9.45
C TRP A 62 -0.34 5.34 -9.93
N ASN A 63 0.48 4.31 -10.17
CA ASN A 63 1.92 4.47 -10.48
C ASN A 63 2.25 4.28 -11.97
N ARG A 64 1.24 4.21 -12.83
CA ARG A 64 1.47 3.96 -14.26
C ARG A 64 0.38 4.60 -15.09
N THR A 65 0.79 5.46 -15.99
CA THR A 65 -0.07 5.87 -17.10
C THR A 65 -0.45 4.63 -17.90
N ASN A 66 -1.71 4.57 -18.31
CA ASN A 66 -2.19 3.47 -19.15
C ASN A 66 -1.35 3.44 -20.45
N PRO A 67 -0.51 2.41 -20.68
CA PRO A 67 0.36 2.36 -21.86
C PRO A 67 -0.43 2.14 -23.15
N LEU A 68 -1.73 1.82 -23.06
CA LEU A 68 -2.66 1.62 -24.18
C LEU A 68 -3.55 2.85 -24.42
N ALA A 69 -3.32 3.97 -23.72
CA ALA A 69 -4.10 5.20 -23.89
C ALA A 69 -4.07 5.78 -25.33
N SER A 70 -3.23 5.25 -26.21
CA SER A 70 -3.20 5.59 -27.63
C SER A 70 -3.90 4.61 -28.58
N ASP A 71 -4.30 3.39 -28.18
CA ASP A 71 -4.82 2.44 -29.21
C ASP A 71 -5.68 1.23 -28.76
N PHE A 72 -6.39 1.27 -27.63
CA PHE A 72 -7.38 0.20 -27.38
C PHE A 72 -8.66 0.69 -26.72
N THR A 73 -9.76 0.60 -27.47
CA THR A 73 -11.12 0.79 -26.95
C THR A 73 -11.46 -0.37 -26.02
N VAL A 74 -11.43 -0.15 -24.71
CA VAL A 74 -12.03 -1.06 -23.74
C VAL A 74 -13.54 -0.86 -23.83
N ARG A 75 -14.24 -1.78 -24.52
CA ARG A 75 -15.71 -1.80 -24.49
C ARG A 75 -16.14 -2.23 -23.09
N SER A 76 -16.83 -1.31 -22.41
CA SER A 76 -17.60 -1.49 -21.17
C SER A 76 -18.51 -2.72 -21.20
#